data_AF-A0A8C4RMK2-F1
#
_entry.id   AF-A0A8C4RMK2-F1
#
_cell.length_a   1.000
_cell.length_b   1.000
_cell.length_c   1.000
_cell.angle_alpha   90.00
_cell.angle_beta   90.00
_cell.angle_gamma   90.00
#
_symmetry.space_group_name_H-M   'P 1'
#
loop_
_entity.id
_entity.type
_entity.pdbx_description
1 polymer ?
#
loop_
_entity_poly.entity_id
_entity_poly.type
_entity_poly.pdbx_seq_one_letter_code
_entity_poly.pdbx_strand_id
1 'polypeptide(L)'
;MDGLMSVVKSPQSIFFLNQLANGNKRRIKHFHFTAWPDHGVPENADLLIRFRNLVREHIDQSQRNSPTVVHCSAGVGRTGTLIALDHVIHQIDRTNSVNVYKIICDLRMHRPLMVQTEVLALKDSFDHNCCSCLFYKLKI
;
A
#
# COMPACT_ATOMS: atom_id res chain seq x y z
N MET A 1 10.63 14.82 21.75
CA MET A 1 11.01 13.45 21.31
C MET A 1 11.10 13.45 19.80
N ASP A 2 12.13 14.09 19.23
CA ASP A 2 12.00 14.71 17.90
C ASP A 2 13.04 14.21 16.88
N GLY A 3 13.77 13.15 17.23
CA GLY A 3 14.91 12.65 16.46
C GLY A 3 14.60 11.85 15.20
N LEU A 4 13.35 11.39 15.00
CA LEU A 4 12.99 10.50 13.88
C LEU A 4 12.48 11.21 12.62
N MET A 5 12.31 12.54 12.64
CA MET A 5 11.91 13.32 11.45
C MET A 5 13.07 13.64 10.50
N SER A 6 14.32 13.38 10.88
CA SER A 6 15.52 13.80 10.13
C SER A 6 15.88 12.94 8.91
N VAL A 7 15.36 11.71 8.80
CA VAL A 7 15.73 10.76 7.73
C VAL A 7 14.76 10.79 6.54
N VAL A 8 13.56 11.36 6.71
CA VAL A 8 12.59 11.48 5.63
C VAL A 8 12.85 12.78 4.85
N LYS A 9 13.72 12.72 3.83
CA LYS A 9 13.64 13.65 2.69
C LYS A 9 12.17 13.69 2.26
N SER A 10 11.57 14.89 2.20
CA SER A 10 10.12 15.09 2.09
C SER A 10 9.44 13.99 1.26
N PRO A 11 8.51 13.20 1.82
CA PRO A 11 8.06 11.93 1.22
C PRO A 11 7.16 12.13 0.00
N GLN A 12 7.12 13.36 -0.52
CA GLN A 12 6.27 13.87 -1.57
C GLN A 12 7.07 14.81 -2.48
N SER A 13 6.92 14.64 -3.78
CA SER A 13 7.38 15.58 -4.82
C SER A 13 6.18 16.07 -5.64
N ILE A 14 6.24 17.29 -6.15
CA ILE A 14 5.22 17.83 -7.05
C ILE A 14 5.82 17.94 -8.46
N PHE A 15 5.13 17.38 -9.43
CA PHE A 15 5.45 17.46 -10.85
C PHE A 15 4.30 18.13 -11.62
N PHE A 16 4.61 18.73 -12.76
CA PHE A 16 3.61 19.29 -13.67
C PHE A 16 3.76 18.62 -15.03
N LEU A 17 2.74 17.85 -15.43
CA LEU A 17 2.68 17.22 -16.74
C LEU A 17 1.93 18.14 -17.71
N ASN A 18 2.63 18.57 -18.76
CA ASN A 18 2.10 19.43 -19.81
C ASN A 18 1.78 18.57 -21.04
N GLN A 19 0.51 18.56 -21.47
CA GLN A 19 0.09 17.88 -22.69
C GLN A 19 0.29 18.80 -23.90
N LEU A 20 1.29 18.50 -24.73
CA LEU A 20 1.71 19.37 -25.85
C LEU A 20 0.59 19.63 -26.87
N ALA A 21 -0.28 18.65 -27.13
CA ALA A 21 -1.31 18.73 -28.16
C ALA A 21 -2.45 19.73 -27.89
N ASN A 22 -2.69 20.10 -26.62
CA ASN A 22 -3.83 20.95 -26.22
C ASN A 22 -3.47 21.94 -25.10
N GLY A 23 -2.20 22.04 -24.71
CA GLY A 23 -1.72 22.91 -23.63
C GLY A 23 -2.15 22.50 -22.21
N ASN A 24 -2.92 21.42 -22.04
CA ASN A 24 -3.47 21.06 -20.73
C ASN A 24 -2.37 20.69 -19.73
N LYS A 25 -2.41 21.32 -18.55
CA LYS A 25 -1.45 21.07 -17.46
C LYS A 25 -2.12 20.26 -16.34
N ARG A 26 -1.43 19.23 -15.86
CA ARG A 26 -1.85 18.41 -14.71
C ARG A 26 -0.79 18.44 -13.63
N ARG A 27 -1.16 18.89 -12.42
CA ARG A 27 -0.32 18.76 -11.23
C ARG A 27 -0.39 17.31 -10.73
N ILE A 28 0.77 16.68 -10.59
CA ILE A 28 0.94 15.31 -10.09
C ILE A 28 1.65 15.40 -8.74
N LYS A 29 1.12 14.75 -7.72
CA LYS A 29 1.78 14.57 -6.43
C LYS A 29 2.30 13.13 -6.36
N HIS A 30 3.60 12.96 -6.16
CA HIS A 30 4.27 11.68 -6.16
C HIS A 30 4.78 11.38 -4.75
N PHE A 31 4.37 10.26 -4.17
CA PHE A 31 4.78 9.85 -2.82
C PHE A 31 5.80 8.72 -2.86
N HIS A 32 6.87 8.83 -2.08
CA HIS A 32 7.96 7.86 -2.08
C HIS A 32 8.25 7.35 -0.67
N PHE A 33 8.02 6.06 -0.44
CA PHE A 33 8.34 5.38 0.83
C PHE A 33 9.77 4.84 0.78
N THR A 34 10.71 5.56 1.39
CA THR A 34 12.14 5.24 1.37
C THR A 34 12.60 4.31 2.50
N ALA A 35 11.73 3.98 3.46
CA ALA A 35 12.07 3.18 4.63
C ALA A 35 11.86 1.66 4.44
N TRP A 36 11.65 1.19 3.21
CA TRP A 36 11.55 -0.25 2.92
C TRP A 36 12.96 -0.82 2.66
N PRO A 37 13.43 -1.80 3.43
CA PRO A 37 14.77 -2.38 3.24
C PRO A 37 14.89 -3.15 1.92
N ASP A 38 16.09 -3.19 1.33
CA ASP A 38 16.34 -3.89 0.06
C ASP A 38 16.01 -5.39 0.14
N HIS A 39 16.29 -6.00 1.29
CA HIS A 39 15.91 -7.37 1.60
C HIS A 39 14.85 -7.43 2.70
N GLY A 40 13.84 -8.27 2.52
CA GLY A 40 12.77 -8.46 3.49
C GLY A 40 11.77 -7.31 3.55
N VAL A 41 11.43 -6.91 4.78
CA VAL A 41 10.30 -6.05 5.13
C VAL A 41 10.70 -5.08 6.26
N PRO A 42 10.00 -3.95 6.45
CA PRO A 42 10.14 -3.14 7.65
C PRO A 42 9.83 -3.97 8.91
N GLU A 43 10.67 -3.86 9.94
CA GLU A 43 10.47 -4.55 11.23
C GLU A 43 9.17 -4.16 11.93
N ASN A 44 8.70 -2.93 11.70
CA ASN A 44 7.46 -2.39 12.24
C ASN A 44 6.65 -1.72 11.12
N ALA A 45 5.34 -2.00 11.09
CA ALA A 45 4.38 -1.44 10.15
C ALA A 45 4.07 0.06 10.37
N ASP A 46 4.39 0.65 11.52
CA ASP A 46 4.06 2.04 11.89
C ASP A 46 4.41 3.07 10.80
N LEU A 47 5.60 2.97 10.21
CA LEU A 47 6.04 3.88 9.14
C LEU A 47 5.22 3.69 7.86
N LEU A 48 4.84 2.45 7.54
CA LEU A 48 4.02 2.11 6.36
C LEU A 48 2.56 2.53 6.55
N ILE A 49 2.02 2.40 7.77
CA ILE A 49 0.68 2.89 8.17
C ILE A 49 0.64 4.42 8.10
N ARG A 50 1.64 5.12 8.65
CA ARG A 50 1.76 6.58 8.54
C ARG A 50 1.86 7.04 7.08
N PHE A 51 2.64 6.34 6.26
CA PHE A 51 2.72 6.61 4.82
C PHE A 51 1.38 6.38 4.10
N ARG A 52 0.69 5.27 4.38
CA ARG A 52 -0.67 4.98 3.86
C ARG A 52 -1.63 6.11 4.21
N ASN A 53 -1.65 6.57 5.46
CA ASN A 53 -2.57 7.62 5.91
C ASN A 53 -2.28 8.96 5.22
N LEU A 54 -1.02 9.33 5.04
CA LEU A 54 -0.60 10.52 4.30
C LEU A 54 -0.98 10.46 2.80
N VAL A 55 -0.92 9.27 2.19
CA VAL A 55 -1.40 9.06 0.82
C VAL A 55 -2.93 9.14 0.75
N ARG A 56 -3.64 8.50 1.70
CA ARG A 56 -5.10 8.48 1.78
C ARG A 56 -5.68 9.88 1.98
N GLU A 57 -5.13 10.67 2.90
CA GLU A 57 -5.50 12.07 3.12
C GLU A 57 -5.46 12.88 1.81
N HIS A 58 -4.42 12.69 0.98
CA HIS A 58 -4.33 13.39 -0.29
C HIS A 58 -5.35 12.91 -1.34
N ILE A 59 -5.68 11.61 -1.35
CA ILE A 59 -6.72 11.05 -2.21
C ILE A 59 -8.08 11.63 -1.83
N ASP A 60 -8.40 11.68 -0.54
CA ASP A 60 -9.70 12.13 -0.05
C ASP A 60 -9.87 13.66 -0.19
N GLN A 61 -8.77 14.44 -0.16
CA GLN A 61 -8.74 15.86 -0.51
C GLN A 61 -8.85 16.12 -2.04
N SER A 62 -8.67 15.10 -2.89
CA SER A 62 -8.73 15.25 -4.35
C SER A 62 -10.18 15.31 -4.83
N GLN A 63 -10.57 16.48 -5.36
CA GLN A 63 -11.85 16.70 -6.05
C GLN A 63 -12.03 15.87 -7.34
N ARG A 64 -11.07 15.02 -7.69
CA ARG A 64 -11.12 14.13 -8.86
C ARG A 64 -11.07 12.68 -8.40
N ASN A 65 -12.13 11.93 -8.73
CA ASN A 65 -12.18 10.47 -8.67
C ASN A 65 -11.29 9.85 -9.76
N SER A 66 -9.97 10.04 -9.64
CA SER A 66 -8.96 9.44 -10.51
C SER A 66 -8.20 8.33 -9.79
N PRO A 67 -7.87 7.22 -10.46
CA PRO A 67 -7.11 6.12 -9.85
C PRO A 67 -5.72 6.60 -9.42
N THR A 68 -5.27 6.11 -8.25
CA THR A 68 -3.90 6.34 -7.76
C THR A 68 -2.97 5.28 -8.34
N VAL A 69 -1.83 5.72 -8.90
CA VAL A 69 -0.79 4.81 -9.38
C VAL A 69 0.12 4.41 -8.22
N VAL A 70 0.25 3.11 -7.97
CA VAL A 70 1.17 2.54 -6.98
C VAL A 70 2.11 1.58 -7.72
N HIS A 71 3.42 1.71 -7.50
CA HIS A 71 4.42 0.84 -8.12
C HIS A 71 5.55 0.49 -7.16
N CYS A 72 6.37 -0.49 -7.55
CA CYS A 72 7.64 -0.81 -6.93
C CYS A 72 8.63 -1.15 -8.05
N SER A 73 9.24 -2.33 -8.03
CA SER A 73 9.92 -2.92 -9.20
C SER A 73 8.91 -3.61 -10.13
N ALA A 74 8.54 -4.88 -9.86
CA ALA A 74 7.55 -5.61 -10.68
C ALA A 74 6.07 -5.20 -10.44
N GLY A 75 5.79 -4.32 -9.48
CA GLY A 75 4.45 -3.84 -9.17
C GLY A 75 3.52 -4.92 -8.59
N VAL A 76 4.05 -5.86 -7.81
CA VAL A 76 3.28 -6.98 -7.23
C VAL A 76 3.58 -7.24 -5.74
N GLY A 77 4.85 -7.21 -5.33
CA GLY A 77 5.27 -7.34 -3.91
C GLY A 77 4.89 -6.12 -3.07
N ARG A 78 5.82 -5.17 -2.84
CA ARG A 78 5.59 -3.94 -2.04
C ARG A 78 4.30 -3.17 -2.44
N THR A 79 3.99 -3.13 -3.74
CA THR A 79 2.73 -2.57 -4.29
C THR A 79 1.49 -3.29 -3.78
N GLY A 80 1.45 -4.63 -3.88
CA GLY A 80 0.33 -5.41 -3.37
C GLY A 80 0.21 -5.29 -1.87
N THR A 81 1.31 -5.24 -1.13
CA THR A 81 1.31 -5.05 0.33
C THR A 81 0.71 -3.70 0.74
N LEU A 82 1.06 -2.59 0.08
CA LEU A 82 0.47 -1.28 0.40
C LEU A 82 -1.03 -1.23 0.10
N ILE A 83 -1.48 -1.81 -1.02
CA ILE A 83 -2.89 -1.85 -1.40
C ILE A 83 -3.68 -2.78 -0.47
N ALA A 84 -3.11 -3.94 -0.09
CA ALA A 84 -3.73 -4.84 0.88
C ALA A 84 -3.85 -4.19 2.26
N LEU A 85 -2.81 -3.50 2.75
CA LEU A 85 -2.86 -2.76 4.01
C LEU A 85 -3.95 -1.68 4.01
N ASP A 86 -4.08 -0.94 2.90
CA ASP A 86 -5.13 0.07 2.74
C ASP A 86 -6.54 -0.54 2.79
N HIS A 87 -6.77 -1.68 2.15
CA HIS A 87 -8.02 -2.44 2.23
C HIS A 87 -8.28 -3.00 3.64
N VAL A 88 -7.26 -3.51 4.32
CA VAL A 88 -7.36 -4.09 5.68
C VAL A 88 -7.82 -3.03 6.67
N ILE A 89 -7.13 -1.88 6.72
CA ILE A 89 -7.49 -0.75 7.59
C ILE A 89 -8.91 -0.28 7.28
N HIS A 90 -9.25 -0.11 5.99
CA HIS A 90 -10.58 0.35 5.56
C HIS A 90 -11.72 -0.63 5.86
N GLN A 91 -11.46 -1.94 5.97
CA GLN A 91 -12.44 -2.90 6.48
C GLN A 91 -12.57 -2.80 8.00
N ILE A 92 -11.46 -2.78 8.74
CA ILE A 92 -11.48 -2.64 10.21
C ILE A 92 -12.26 -1.37 10.62
N ASP A 93 -11.96 -0.22 10.01
CA ASP A 93 -12.61 1.07 10.28
C ASP A 93 -14.13 1.08 10.04
N ARG A 94 -14.65 0.16 9.20
CA ARG A 94 -16.07 0.12 8.79
C ARG A 94 -16.87 -1.00 9.40
N THR A 95 -16.26 -2.17 9.59
CA THR A 95 -16.96 -3.41 9.99
C THR A 95 -16.35 -4.06 11.23
N ASN A 96 -15.32 -3.46 11.83
CA ASN A 96 -14.56 -4.00 12.98
C ASN A 96 -14.12 -5.47 12.78
N SER A 97 -13.87 -5.84 11.53
CA SER A 97 -13.63 -7.20 11.08
C SER A 97 -13.00 -7.15 9.69
N VAL A 98 -12.18 -8.14 9.34
CA VAL A 98 -11.45 -8.17 8.07
C VAL A 98 -11.07 -9.60 7.69
N ASN A 99 -11.16 -9.91 6.40
CA ASN A 99 -10.70 -11.18 5.85
C ASN A 99 -9.50 -10.94 4.92
N VAL A 100 -8.29 -11.05 5.49
CA VAL A 100 -7.03 -10.79 4.77
C VAL A 100 -6.84 -11.75 3.59
N TYR A 101 -7.20 -13.02 3.75
CA TYR A 101 -7.12 -14.02 2.68
C TYR A 101 -7.99 -13.60 1.49
N LYS A 102 -9.24 -13.22 1.74
CA LYS A 102 -10.14 -12.71 0.70
C LYS A 102 -9.58 -11.47 0.01
N ILE A 103 -9.01 -10.50 0.76
CA ILE A 103 -8.37 -9.32 0.16
C ILE A 103 -7.23 -9.74 -0.78
N ILE A 104 -6.35 -10.67 -0.37
CA ILE A 104 -5.23 -11.14 -1.20
C ILE A 104 -5.74 -11.89 -2.44
N CYS A 105 -6.75 -12.75 -2.30
CA CYS A 105 -7.39 -13.43 -3.44
C CYS A 105 -8.01 -12.43 -4.42
N ASP A 106 -8.81 -11.48 -3.93
CA ASP A 106 -9.46 -10.46 -4.76
C ASP A 106 -8.41 -9.60 -5.49
N LEU A 107 -7.29 -9.23 -4.84
CA LEU A 107 -6.17 -8.54 -5.49
C LEU A 107 -5.49 -9.41 -6.55
N ARG A 108 -5.28 -10.70 -6.28
CA ARG A 108 -4.66 -11.66 -7.21
C ARG A 108 -5.52 -11.93 -8.45
N MET A 109 -6.85 -11.83 -8.34
CA MET A 109 -7.76 -11.89 -9.49
C MET A 109 -7.63 -10.68 -10.43
N HIS A 110 -7.27 -9.49 -9.90
CA HIS A 110 -7.07 -8.28 -10.72
C HIS A 110 -5.64 -8.16 -11.25
N ARG A 111 -4.64 -8.66 -10.52
CA ARG A 111 -3.24 -8.73 -10.95
C ARG A 111 -2.55 -9.95 -10.31
N PRO A 112 -2.03 -10.90 -11.11
CA PRO A 112 -1.35 -12.08 -10.55
C PRO A 112 -0.19 -11.72 -9.63
N LEU A 113 0.10 -12.62 -8.68
CA LEU A 113 1.23 -12.52 -7.72
C LEU A 113 1.19 -11.31 -6.77
N MET A 114 0.07 -10.59 -6.67
CA MET A 114 -0.10 -9.53 -5.67
C MET A 114 0.12 -10.06 -4.25
N VAL A 115 0.97 -9.35 -3.51
CA VAL A 115 1.64 -9.81 -2.27
C VAL A 115 2.51 -11.05 -2.53
N GLN A 116 3.80 -10.94 -2.21
CA GLN A 116 4.82 -11.96 -2.53
C GLN A 116 5.63 -12.45 -1.30
N THR A 117 5.51 -11.80 -0.15
CA THR A 117 6.36 -12.06 1.02
C THR A 117 5.49 -12.12 2.26
N GLU A 118 5.64 -13.18 3.06
CA GLU A 118 4.71 -13.57 4.13
C GLU A 118 4.82 -12.72 5.42
N VAL A 119 5.45 -11.54 5.37
CA VAL A 119 6.03 -10.88 6.56
C VAL A 119 5.51 -9.46 6.77
N LEU A 120 4.21 -9.30 7.04
CA LEU A 120 3.72 -8.18 7.86
C LEU A 120 2.81 -8.78 8.93
N ALA A 121 3.27 -8.72 10.18
CA ALA A 121 2.69 -9.48 11.29
C ALA A 121 1.62 -8.69 12.06
N LEU A 122 0.47 -9.35 12.28
CA LEU A 122 -0.57 -9.09 13.29
C LEU A 122 -1.05 -10.50 13.81
N LYS A 123 -2.12 -10.72 14.63
CA LYS A 123 -2.42 -12.03 15.30
C LYS A 123 -3.91 -12.57 15.51
N ASP A 124 -4.63 -13.21 14.55
CA ASP A 124 -5.70 -14.27 14.75
C ASP A 124 -6.23 -15.16 13.56
N SER A 125 -6.99 -16.23 13.87
CA SER A 125 -6.71 -17.66 13.58
C SER A 125 -7.13 -18.35 12.25
N PHE A 126 -6.67 -19.61 12.08
CA PHE A 126 -6.91 -20.64 11.04
C PHE A 126 -8.22 -20.62 10.23
N ASP A 127 -8.12 -20.93 8.93
CA ASP A 127 -8.67 -22.18 8.39
C ASP A 127 -7.80 -22.73 7.24
N HIS A 128 -7.83 -24.04 7.00
CA HIS A 128 -6.98 -24.77 6.05
C HIS A 128 -7.83 -25.44 4.97
N ASN A 129 -7.96 -24.82 3.79
CA ASN A 129 -8.00 -25.48 2.47
C ASN A 129 -8.32 -24.50 1.34
N CYS A 130 -7.42 -24.34 0.37
CA CYS A 130 -7.55 -24.88 -1.00
C CYS A 130 -6.53 -24.19 -1.95
N CYS A 131 -6.01 -24.94 -2.93
CA CYS A 131 -5.16 -24.44 -4.04
C CYS A 131 -3.85 -23.71 -3.71
N SER A 132 -2.84 -24.48 -3.28
CA SER A 132 -1.45 -24.42 -3.80
C SER A 132 -0.96 -23.09 -4.44
N CYS A 133 -0.69 -22.04 -3.65
CA CYS A 133 0.52 -21.20 -3.76
C CYS A 133 0.59 -20.03 -2.75
N LEU A 134 1.62 -20.06 -1.91
CA LEU A 134 1.93 -19.20 -0.75
C LEU A 134 1.01 -19.39 0.46
N PHE A 135 1.62 -19.75 1.60
CA PHE A 135 0.99 -19.69 2.89
C PHE A 135 0.88 -18.21 3.31
N TYR A 136 -0.22 -17.84 3.96
CA TYR A 136 -0.31 -16.54 4.61
C TYR A 136 -0.70 -16.73 6.08
N LYS A 137 0.30 -16.75 6.95
CA LYS A 137 0.11 -16.37 8.35
C LYS A 137 0.02 -14.84 8.45
N LEU A 138 -1.02 -14.29 7.83
CA LEU A 138 -1.66 -13.11 8.36
C LEU A 138 -2.77 -13.57 9.27
N LYS A 139 -2.95 -12.73 10.24
CA LYS A 139 -3.49 -13.03 11.55
C LYS A 139 -3.72 -11.57 12.01
N ILE A 140 -4.85 -11.17 12.60
CA ILE A 140 -4.99 -9.82 13.21
C ILE A 140 -5.32 -9.90 14.68
#